data_AF-A0A2W6DDH1-F1
#
_entry.id   AF-A0A2W6DDH1-F1
#
_cell.length_a   1.000
_cell.length_b   1.000
_cell.length_c   1.000
_cell.angle_alpha   90.00
_cell.angle_beta   90.00
_cell.angle_gamma   90.00
#
_symmetry.space_group_name_H-M   'P 1'
#
loop_
_entity.id
_entity.type
_entity.pdbx_description
1 polymer ?
#
loop_
_entity_poly.entity_id
_entity_poly.type
_entity_poly.pdbx_seq_one_letter_code
_entity_poly.pdbx_strand_id
1 'polypeptide(L)'
;MRIKWVAPALRLPVAVARDTIVVLRSLWARLALGRQPPSGFREVPASWGDESPEAVTRRALLVAGRSMAPNTIVLGIDKERGVMVVHQLVVNQGEPTE
;
A
#
# COMPACT_ATOMS: atom_id res chain seq x y z
N MET A 1 22.21 -7.47 -19.51
CA MET A 1 21.00 -7.51 -18.65
C MET A 1 20.56 -6.08 -18.36
N ARG A 2 19.28 -5.74 -18.56
CA ARG A 2 18.76 -4.37 -18.38
C ARG A 2 18.60 -4.07 -16.88
N ILE A 3 19.63 -3.50 -16.26
CA ILE A 3 19.68 -3.01 -14.85
C ILE A 3 18.45 -2.13 -14.50
N LYS A 4 17.86 -1.51 -15.51
CA LYS A 4 16.64 -0.67 -15.46
C LYS A 4 15.42 -1.36 -14.81
N TRP A 5 15.34 -2.71 -14.86
CA TRP A 5 14.22 -3.48 -14.26
C TRP A 5 14.47 -3.94 -12.83
N VAL A 6 15.73 -3.99 -12.40
CA VAL A 6 16.10 -4.48 -11.07
C VAL A 6 15.69 -3.48 -9.99
N ALA A 7 15.80 -2.18 -10.28
CA ALA A 7 15.43 -1.13 -9.33
C ALA A 7 13.92 -1.12 -8.96
N PRO A 8 12.96 -1.22 -9.91
CA PRO A 8 11.55 -1.44 -9.58
C PRO A 8 11.29 -2.74 -8.83
N ALA A 9 11.96 -3.83 -9.22
CA ALA A 9 11.74 -5.15 -8.62
C ALA A 9 12.15 -5.19 -7.13
N LEU A 10 13.20 -4.46 -6.73
CA LEU A 10 13.64 -4.38 -5.35
C LEU A 10 12.76 -3.50 -4.45
N ARG A 11 11.90 -2.65 -5.03
CA ARG A 11 10.98 -1.82 -4.22
C ARG A 11 9.94 -2.67 -3.49
N LEU A 12 9.50 -3.79 -4.08
CA LEU A 12 8.49 -4.64 -3.48
C LEU A 12 8.99 -5.36 -2.22
N PRO A 13 10.13 -6.09 -2.22
CA PRO A 13 10.67 -6.69 -1.00
C PRO A 13 10.95 -5.68 0.11
N VAL A 14 11.48 -4.50 -0.23
CA VAL A 14 11.75 -3.44 0.74
C VAL A 14 10.46 -2.91 1.37
N ALA A 15 9.40 -2.71 0.57
CA ALA A 15 8.10 -2.30 1.07
C ALA A 15 7.49 -3.35 2.01
N VAL A 16 7.56 -4.64 1.64
CA VAL A 16 7.09 -5.75 2.47
C VAL A 16 7.84 -5.82 3.80
N ALA A 17 9.18 -5.73 3.78
CA ALA A 17 9.99 -5.75 4.99
C ALA A 17 9.69 -4.55 5.91
N ARG A 18 9.58 -3.35 5.35
CA ARG A 18 9.21 -2.13 6.10
C ARG A 18 7.86 -2.28 6.77
N ASP A 19 6.84 -2.72 6.03
CA ASP A 19 5.48 -2.85 6.57
C ASP A 19 5.41 -3.98 7.62
N THR A 20 6.17 -5.06 7.43
CA THR A 20 6.30 -6.13 8.44
C THR A 20 6.86 -5.59 9.75
N ILE A 21 7.92 -4.76 9.70
CA ILE A 21 8.51 -4.15 10.90
C ILE A 21 7.48 -3.23 11.60
N VAL A 22 6.70 -2.45 10.84
CA VAL A 22 5.66 -1.58 11.41
C VAL A 22 4.61 -2.41 12.15
N VAL A 23 4.10 -3.47 11.53
CA VAL A 23 3.11 -4.36 12.14
C VAL A 23 3.67 -5.02 13.40
N LEU A 24 4.89 -5.57 13.35
CA LEU A 24 5.54 -6.20 14.51
C LEU A 24 5.75 -5.21 15.67
N ARG A 25 6.18 -3.98 15.38
CA ARG A 25 6.32 -2.92 16.40
C ARG A 25 4.99 -2.54 17.02
N SER A 26 3.93 -2.45 16.21
CA SER A 26 2.59 -2.15 16.70
C SER A 26 2.01 -3.28 17.55
N LEU A 27 2.25 -4.55 17.14
CA LEU A 27 1.86 -5.72 17.91
C LEU A 27 2.61 -5.76 19.25
N TRP A 28 3.91 -5.51 19.25
CA TRP A 28 4.70 -5.41 20.48
C TRP A 28 4.18 -4.32 21.41
N ALA A 29 3.93 -3.10 20.89
CA ALA A 29 3.37 -2.01 21.68
C ALA A 29 1.98 -2.35 22.25
N ARG A 30 1.17 -3.11 21.51
CA ARG A 30 -0.11 -3.60 22.01
C ARG A 30 0.05 -4.63 23.12
N LEU A 31 0.91 -5.63 22.94
CA LEU A 31 1.11 -6.72 23.89
C LEU A 31 1.83 -6.27 25.17
N ALA A 32 2.87 -5.46 25.04
CA ALA A 32 3.71 -5.02 26.16
C ALA A 32 3.17 -3.77 26.87
N LEU A 33 2.47 -2.88 26.16
CA LEU A 33 2.04 -1.57 26.69
C LEU A 33 0.51 -1.35 26.62
N GLY A 34 -0.27 -2.32 26.12
CA GLY A 34 -1.73 -2.19 26.00
C GLY A 34 -2.20 -1.15 24.97
N ARG A 35 -1.31 -0.62 24.12
CA ARG A 35 -1.65 0.46 23.18
C ARG A 35 -2.41 -0.05 21.97
N GLN A 36 -3.53 0.59 21.64
CA GLN A 36 -4.25 0.37 20.38
C GLN A 36 -3.50 1.06 19.22
N PRO A 37 -3.24 0.37 18.11
CA PRO A 37 -2.63 1.02 16.94
C PRO A 37 -3.59 2.05 16.34
N PRO A 38 -3.09 3.20 15.87
CA PRO A 38 -3.91 4.21 15.21
C PRO A 38 -4.27 3.74 13.80
N SER A 39 -5.27 2.86 13.69
CA SER A 39 -5.80 2.37 12.42
C SER A 39 -6.75 3.39 11.79
N GLY A 40 -6.83 3.41 10.45
CA GLY A 40 -7.74 4.34 9.77
C GLY A 40 -7.81 4.16 8.26
N PHE A 41 -8.77 4.86 7.66
CA PHE A 41 -8.94 4.92 6.21
C PHE A 41 -8.13 6.08 5.62
N ARG A 42 -7.62 5.88 4.40
CA ARG A 42 -6.91 6.92 3.65
C ARG A 42 -7.26 6.84 2.17
N GLU A 43 -7.45 8.01 1.57
CA GLU A 43 -7.48 8.17 0.12
C GLU A 43 -6.04 8.35 -0.38
N VAL A 44 -5.61 7.51 -1.31
CA VAL A 44 -4.33 7.67 -2.00
C VAL A 44 -4.57 7.99 -3.47
N PRO A 45 -3.89 9.00 -4.04
CA PRO A 45 -4.00 9.31 -5.45
C PRO A 45 -3.63 8.09 -6.30
N ALA A 46 -4.41 7.82 -7.33
CA ALA A 46 -4.14 6.73 -8.24
C ALA A 46 -4.68 7.04 -9.65
N SER A 47 -3.78 7.01 -10.63
CA SER A 47 -4.13 7.17 -12.04
C SER A 47 -4.48 5.81 -12.64
N TRP A 48 -5.72 5.68 -13.11
CA TRP A 48 -6.32 4.37 -13.45
C TRP A 48 -6.21 3.96 -14.92
N GLY A 49 -5.75 4.85 -15.80
CA GLY A 49 -5.70 4.60 -17.24
C GLY A 49 -7.09 4.44 -17.86
N ASP A 50 -7.14 3.90 -19.07
CA ASP A 50 -8.38 3.59 -19.79
C ASP A 50 -8.94 2.19 -19.40
N GLU A 51 -9.95 1.71 -20.12
CA GLU A 51 -10.48 0.34 -19.97
C GLU A 51 -9.81 -0.66 -20.94
N SER A 52 -8.59 -0.35 -21.40
CA SER A 52 -7.81 -1.32 -22.15
C SER A 52 -7.46 -2.53 -21.26
N PRO A 53 -7.31 -3.74 -21.83
CA PRO A 53 -6.88 -4.92 -21.08
C PRO A 53 -5.57 -4.71 -20.31
N GLU A 54 -4.66 -3.91 -20.85
CA GLU A 54 -3.39 -3.54 -20.20
C GLU A 54 -3.63 -2.68 -18.95
N ALA A 55 -4.46 -1.64 -19.04
CA ALA A 55 -4.79 -0.77 -17.92
C ALA A 55 -5.54 -1.52 -16.82
N VAL A 56 -6.47 -2.41 -17.20
CA VAL A 56 -7.17 -3.31 -16.26
C VAL A 56 -6.18 -4.20 -15.52
N THR A 57 -5.23 -4.81 -16.23
CA THR A 57 -4.20 -5.69 -15.64
C THR A 57 -3.29 -4.92 -14.69
N ARG A 58 -2.85 -3.72 -15.09
CA ARG A 58 -2.03 -2.84 -14.25
C ARG A 58 -2.75 -2.47 -12.95
N ARG A 59 -4.04 -2.13 -13.05
CA ARG A 59 -4.89 -1.82 -11.90
C ARG A 59 -5.04 -3.01 -10.96
N ALA A 60 -5.31 -4.20 -11.49
CA ALA A 60 -5.40 -5.42 -10.70
C ALA A 60 -4.09 -5.72 -9.95
N LEU A 61 -2.94 -5.59 -10.62
CA LEU A 61 -1.63 -5.80 -10.00
C LEU A 61 -1.31 -4.75 -8.93
N LEU A 62 -1.68 -3.48 -9.13
CA LEU A 62 -1.52 -2.43 -8.13
C LEU A 62 -2.36 -2.71 -6.88
N VAL A 63 -3.61 -3.10 -7.06
CA VAL A 63 -4.51 -3.47 -5.94
C VAL A 63 -3.94 -4.67 -5.19
N ALA A 64 -3.61 -5.74 -5.90
CA ALA A 64 -3.06 -6.95 -5.30
C ALA A 64 -1.75 -6.64 -4.54
N GLY A 65 -0.81 -5.93 -5.16
CA GLY A 65 0.46 -5.59 -4.53
C GLY A 65 0.31 -4.70 -3.29
N ARG A 66 -0.66 -3.78 -3.28
CA ARG A 66 -0.94 -2.92 -2.12
C ARG A 66 -1.60 -3.69 -0.98
N SER A 67 -2.51 -4.60 -1.29
CA SER A 67 -3.21 -5.45 -0.31
C SER A 67 -2.35 -6.59 0.24
N MET A 68 -1.26 -6.94 -0.44
CA MET A 68 -0.27 -7.89 0.09
C MET A 68 0.62 -7.28 1.17
N ALA A 69 0.67 -5.95 1.30
CA ALA A 69 1.47 -5.30 2.31
C ALA A 69 0.80 -5.45 3.69
N PRO A 70 1.48 -5.98 4.73
CA PRO A 70 0.85 -6.32 6.02
C PRO A 70 0.11 -5.17 6.71
N ASN A 71 0.44 -3.93 6.38
CA ASN A 71 -0.13 -2.74 7.00
C ASN A 71 -1.28 -2.11 6.20
N THR A 72 -1.57 -2.56 4.97
CA THR A 72 -2.51 -1.87 4.06
C THR A 72 -3.41 -2.87 3.33
N ILE A 73 -4.72 -2.58 3.29
CA ILE A 73 -5.69 -3.31 2.45
C ILE A 73 -6.49 -2.32 1.61
N VAL A 74 -6.66 -2.61 0.32
CA VAL A 74 -7.50 -1.80 -0.58
C VAL A 74 -8.96 -2.18 -0.39
N LEU A 75 -9.83 -1.17 -0.22
CA LEU A 75 -11.28 -1.37 -0.06
C LEU A 75 -12.06 -1.03 -1.32
N GLY A 76 -11.58 -0.06 -2.08
CA GLY A 76 -12.29 0.40 -3.26
C GLY A 76 -11.52 1.42 -4.07
N ILE A 77 -12.01 1.65 -5.28
CA ILE A 77 -11.48 2.62 -6.21
C ILE A 77 -12.62 3.57 -6.58
N ASP A 78 -12.37 4.87 -6.41
CA ASP A 78 -13.20 5.92 -6.95
C ASP A 78 -12.55 6.43 -8.24
N LYS A 79 -13.17 6.07 -9.37
CA LYS A 79 -12.68 6.43 -10.70
C LYS A 79 -12.93 7.89 -11.03
N GLU A 80 -14.03 8.47 -10.54
CA GLU A 80 -14.41 9.86 -10.82
C GLU A 80 -13.45 10.82 -10.13
N ARG A 81 -13.06 10.49 -8.89
CA ARG A 81 -12.14 11.30 -8.09
C ARG A 81 -10.67 10.93 -8.28
N GLY A 82 -10.35 9.84 -8.98
CA GLY A 82 -8.97 9.40 -9.21
C GLY A 82 -8.26 8.95 -7.93
N VAL A 83 -9.00 8.35 -6.99
CA VAL A 83 -8.45 7.94 -5.68
C VAL A 83 -8.73 6.46 -5.38
N MET A 84 -7.84 5.88 -4.58
CA MET A 84 -7.99 4.55 -4.01
C MET A 84 -8.23 4.69 -2.51
N VAL A 85 -9.27 4.05 -2.01
CA VAL A 85 -9.54 3.99 -0.57
C VAL A 85 -8.83 2.77 0.01
N VAL A 86 -7.93 3.02 0.94
CA VAL A 86 -7.18 1.97 1.65
C VAL A 86 -7.45 2.04 3.15
N HIS A 87 -7.48 0.89 3.80
CA HIS A 87 -7.45 0.78 5.25
C HIS A 87 -6.04 0.43 5.71
N GLN A 88 -5.54 1.15 6.71
CA GLN A 88 -4.23 0.91 7.29
C GLN A 88 -4.34 0.47 8.75
N LEU A 89 -3.58 -0.56 9.13
CA LEU A 89 -3.52 -1.03 10.51
C LEU A 89 -2.80 -0.01 11.41
N VAL A 90 -1.73 0.60 10.88
CA VAL A 90 -1.03 1.74 11.46
C VAL A 90 -0.96 2.82 10.39
N VAL A 91 -1.55 3.98 10.66
CA VAL A 91 -1.42 5.15 9.80
C VAL A 91 0.04 5.61 9.81
N ASN A 92 0.81 5.19 8.80
CA ASN A 92 2.16 5.68 8.58
C ASN A 92 2.06 7.00 7.82
N GLN A 93 2.67 8.06 8.36
CA GLN A 93 2.91 9.31 7.63
C GLN A 93 3.90 9.03 6.49
N GLY A 94 3.38 8.54 5.37
CA GLY A 94 4.06 8.53 4.08
C GLY A 94 3.30 9.47 3.18
N GLU A 95 3.84 10.66 2.97
CA GLU A 95 3.37 11.61 1.96
C GLU A 95 3.36 10.94 0.57
N PRO A 96 2.38 11.26 -0.29
CA PRO A 96 2.64 11.28 -1.71
C PRO A 96 3.55 12.49 -1.96
N THR A 97 4.83 12.25 -2.23
CA THR A 97 5.67 13.29 -2.84
C THR A 97 5.12 13.55 -4.24
N GLU A 98 4.87 14.84 -4.52
CA GLU A 98 4.48 15.41 -5.81
C GLU A 98 5.32 14.89 -7.00
#